data_AF-B5A9N8-F1
#
_entry.id   AF-B5A9N8-F1
#
_cell.length_a   1.000
_cell.length_b   1.000
_cell.length_c   1.000
_cell.angle_alpha   90.00
_cell.angle_beta   90.00
_cell.angle_gamma   90.00
#
_symmetry.space_group_name_H-M   'P 1'
#
loop_
_entity.id
_entity.type
_entity.pdbx_description
1 polymer ?
#
loop_
_entity_poly.entity_id
_entity_poly.type
_entity_poly.pdbx_seq_one_letter_code
_entity_poly.pdbx_strand_id
1 'polypeptide(L)'
;LAFNAEDENYRSLKSVLDGSLQSGSSNFIIYATSNRRHLLPEFMHENTPVTRVDVPQYTELHPQEAIEEKISLSDRFGMWLSFYPMDQNLYLTIVEHYLAKTDMPMNDEAHAEALRWCQARGQRSGRAAYQFSKHWIGSQQLKAL
;
A
#
# COMPACT_ATOMS: atom_id res chain seq x y z
N LEU A 1 1.44 -12.84 2.35
CA LEU A 1 2.33 -13.14 1.21
C LEU A 1 3.01 -11.86 0.77
N ALA A 2 4.31 -11.90 0.50
CA ALA A 2 5.03 -10.82 -0.18
C ALA A 2 5.54 -11.42 -1.48
N PHE A 3 5.19 -10.84 -2.62
CA PHE A 3 5.58 -11.35 -3.94
C PHE A 3 6.96 -10.80 -4.30
N ASN A 4 7.94 -11.68 -4.45
CA ASN A 4 9.18 -11.40 -5.16
C ASN A 4 9.06 -11.98 -6.58
N ALA A 5 9.66 -11.33 -7.58
CA ALA A 5 9.51 -11.70 -8.99
C ALA A 5 9.99 -13.14 -9.32
N GLU A 6 10.85 -13.71 -8.48
CA GLU A 6 11.41 -15.06 -8.66
C GLU A 6 10.61 -16.17 -7.96
N ASP A 7 9.49 -15.82 -7.30
CA ASP A 7 8.80 -16.74 -6.40
C ASP A 7 7.68 -17.50 -7.13
N GLU A 8 7.82 -18.83 -7.31
CA GLU A 8 6.84 -19.71 -8.00
C GLU A 8 5.39 -19.59 -7.45
N ASN A 9 5.25 -19.01 -6.26
CA ASN A 9 4.00 -18.69 -5.58
C ASN A 9 3.01 -17.86 -6.43
N TYR A 10 3.45 -17.07 -7.42
CA TYR A 10 2.52 -16.30 -8.28
C TYR A 10 1.69 -17.19 -9.23
N ARG A 11 2.25 -18.31 -9.71
CA ARG A 11 1.55 -19.23 -10.64
C ARG A 11 0.40 -19.95 -9.93
N SER A 12 0.64 -20.37 -8.69
CA SER A 12 -0.38 -20.97 -7.83
C SER A 12 -1.53 -20.00 -7.54
N LEU A 13 -1.23 -18.73 -7.25
CA LEU A 13 -2.25 -17.71 -7.04
C LEU A 13 -3.07 -17.42 -8.30
N LYS A 14 -2.41 -17.35 -9.46
CA LYS A 14 -3.06 -17.19 -10.76
C LYS A 14 -4.09 -18.31 -11.01
N SER A 15 -3.71 -19.56 -10.74
CA SER A 15 -4.61 -20.73 -10.83
C SER A 15 -5.79 -20.68 -9.85
N VAL A 16 -5.59 -20.17 -8.63
CA VAL A 16 -6.67 -19.96 -7.66
C VAL A 16 -7.63 -18.85 -8.11
N LEU A 17 -7.11 -17.75 -8.67
CA LEU A 17 -7.91 -16.64 -9.18
C LEU A 17 -8.71 -17.00 -10.45
N ASP A 18 -8.18 -17.90 -11.30
CA ASP A 18 -8.93 -18.47 -12.44
C ASP A 18 -10.04 -19.43 -12.01
N GLY A 19 -10.01 -19.90 -10.75
CA GLY A 19 -10.86 -20.97 -10.27
C GLY A 19 -10.38 -22.33 -10.78
N SER A 20 -9.45 -22.96 -10.06
CA SER A 20 -9.10 -24.36 -10.32
C SER A 20 -10.04 -25.35 -9.62
N LEU A 21 -10.10 -26.55 -10.20
CA LEU A 21 -11.13 -27.60 -10.14
C LEU A 21 -11.52 -28.22 -8.78
N GLN A 22 -10.99 -27.78 -7.64
CA GLN A 22 -11.40 -28.34 -6.34
C GLN A 22 -12.36 -27.42 -5.59
N SER A 23 -13.63 -27.62 -5.95
CA SER A 23 -14.80 -27.15 -5.23
C SER A 23 -14.81 -27.67 -3.78
N GLY A 24 -14.52 -26.78 -2.83
CA GLY A 24 -14.78 -27.03 -1.41
C GLY A 24 -15.48 -25.87 -0.70
N SER A 25 -15.30 -24.63 -1.18
CA SER A 25 -15.95 -23.46 -0.59
C SER A 25 -16.13 -22.36 -1.62
N SER A 26 -17.38 -21.91 -1.77
CA SER A 26 -17.83 -20.99 -2.82
C SER A 26 -17.71 -19.50 -2.45
N ASN A 27 -17.13 -19.16 -1.29
CA ASN A 27 -17.20 -17.81 -0.72
C ASN A 27 -15.83 -17.29 -0.23
N PHE A 28 -14.82 -17.21 -1.10
CA PHE A 28 -13.56 -16.56 -0.76
C PHE A 28 -13.45 -15.19 -1.40
N ILE A 29 -13.03 -14.19 -0.60
CA ILE A 29 -12.65 -12.86 -1.07
C ILE A 29 -11.13 -12.79 -0.99
N ILE A 30 -10.48 -12.63 -2.14
CA ILE A 30 -9.05 -12.42 -2.23
C ILE A 30 -8.80 -10.93 -2.38
N TYR A 31 -8.01 -10.36 -1.47
CA TYR A 31 -7.48 -9.00 -1.60
C TYR A 31 -5.96 -9.04 -1.55
N ALA A 32 -5.33 -8.20 -2.34
CA ALA A 32 -3.88 -8.02 -2.37
C ALA A 32 -3.57 -6.52 -2.29
N THR A 33 -2.53 -6.17 -1.55
CA THR A 33 -2.08 -4.77 -1.40
C THR A 33 -0.70 -4.64 -2.02
N SER A 34 -0.51 -3.64 -2.89
CA SER A 34 0.80 -3.29 -3.46
C SER A 34 1.17 -1.86 -3.10
N ASN A 35 2.44 -1.63 -2.80
CA ASN A 35 3.01 -0.27 -2.76
C ASN A 35 3.41 0.23 -4.17
N ARG A 36 3.17 -0.58 -5.20
CA ARG A 36 3.45 -0.29 -6.61
C ARG A 36 2.13 -0.24 -7.38
N ARG A 37 2.16 0.39 -8.57
CA ARG A 37 1.02 0.46 -9.49
C ARG A 37 0.50 -0.93 -9.89
N HIS A 38 1.40 -1.90 -10.04
CA HIS A 38 1.11 -3.30 -10.31
C HIS A 38 1.56 -4.18 -9.13
N LEU A 39 1.00 -5.40 -9.00
CA LEU A 39 1.32 -6.31 -7.88
C LEU A 39 2.75 -6.84 -7.94
N LEU A 40 3.29 -6.99 -9.14
CA LEU A 40 4.66 -7.42 -9.38
C LEU A 40 5.53 -6.22 -9.76
N PRO A 41 6.81 -6.20 -9.33
CA PRO A 41 7.72 -5.13 -9.69
C PRO A 41 8.01 -5.14 -11.19
N GLU A 42 7.88 -3.98 -11.81
CA GLU A 42 8.50 -3.66 -13.10
C GLU A 42 9.93 -3.18 -12.83
N PHE A 43 10.90 -3.71 -13.57
CA PHE A 43 12.26 -3.22 -13.51
C PHE A 43 12.54 -2.25 -14.66
N MET A 44 13.35 -1.21 -14.42
CA MET A 44 13.70 -0.20 -15.43
C MET A 44 14.30 -0.80 -16.72
N HIS A 45 14.96 -1.96 -16.62
CA HIS A 45 15.50 -2.65 -17.79
C HIS A 45 14.42 -3.32 -18.66
N GLU A 46 13.24 -3.61 -18.11
CA GLU A 46 12.09 -4.18 -18.83
C GLU A 46 11.36 -3.10 -19.65
N ASN A 47 11.42 -1.83 -19.20
CA ASN A 47 10.80 -0.68 -19.88
C ASN A 47 11.73 0.03 -20.87
N THR A 48 12.99 -0.42 -21.01
CA THR A 48 13.92 0.15 -21.98
C THR A 48 13.82 -0.66 -23.28
N PRO A 49 13.39 -0.08 -24.41
CA PRO A 49 13.45 -0.80 -25.69
C PRO A 49 14.90 -1.23 -25.92
N VAL A 50 15.12 -2.52 -26.16
CA VAL A 50 16.44 -3.10 -26.40
C VAL A 50 17.01 -2.54 -27.71
N THR A 51 17.56 -1.33 -27.65
CA THR A 51 18.40 -0.76 -28.70
C THR A 51 19.85 -0.89 -28.26
N ARG A 52 20.37 -2.13 -28.20
CA ARG A 52 21.76 -2.48 -28.50
C ARG A 52 22.02 -3.94 -28.16
N VAL A 53 22.69 -4.61 -29.10
CA VAL A 53 22.94 -6.05 -29.21
C VAL A 53 24.10 -6.52 -28.32
N ASP A 54 24.64 -5.69 -27.43
CA ASP A 54 25.97 -5.93 -26.85
C ASP A 54 26.00 -6.03 -25.30
N VAL A 55 25.12 -6.84 -24.69
CA VAL A 55 25.28 -7.20 -23.27
C VAL A 55 25.06 -8.72 -23.08
N PRO A 56 26.09 -9.49 -22.67
CA PRO A 56 26.02 -10.96 -22.61
C PRO A 56 25.32 -11.50 -21.33
N GLN A 57 24.30 -10.78 -20.82
CA GLN A 57 23.65 -11.12 -19.53
C GLN A 57 22.11 -11.08 -19.55
N TYR A 58 21.46 -11.09 -20.72
CA TYR A 58 20.01 -11.21 -20.80
C TYR A 58 19.62 -12.54 -21.47
N THR A 59 19.24 -13.51 -20.65
CA THR A 59 18.85 -14.87 -21.05
C THR A 59 17.33 -15.03 -21.23
N GLU A 60 16.60 -13.95 -21.47
CA GLU A 60 15.19 -14.01 -21.84
C GLU A 60 14.98 -13.42 -23.23
N LEU A 61 14.53 -14.27 -24.15
CA LEU A 61 14.39 -13.95 -25.58
C LEU A 61 13.25 -12.94 -25.84
N HIS A 62 12.28 -12.85 -24.92
CA HIS A 62 11.05 -12.04 -25.05
C HIS A 62 10.68 -11.33 -23.74
N PRO A 63 11.35 -10.20 -23.40
CA PRO A 63 11.03 -9.43 -22.20
C PRO A 63 9.59 -8.90 -22.17
N GLN A 64 8.96 -8.68 -23.33
CA GLN A 64 7.53 -8.33 -23.42
C GLN A 64 6.60 -9.40 -22.83
N GLU A 65 6.89 -10.69 -23.04
CA GLU A 65 6.05 -11.80 -22.54
C GLU A 65 6.09 -11.88 -21.00
N ALA A 66 7.25 -11.63 -20.40
CA ALA A 66 7.42 -11.56 -18.96
C ALA A 66 6.64 -10.39 -18.33
N ILE A 67 6.59 -9.24 -19.01
CA ILE A 67 5.79 -8.08 -18.58
C ILE A 67 4.29 -8.38 -18.70
N GLU A 68 3.84 -8.93 -19.83
CA GLU A 68 2.44 -9.32 -20.04
C GLU A 68 1.98 -10.37 -19.03
N GLU A 69 2.84 -11.34 -18.67
CA GLU A 69 2.54 -12.31 -17.62
C GLU A 69 2.33 -11.64 -16.25
N LYS A 70 3.15 -10.64 -15.88
CA LYS A 70 3.01 -9.89 -14.63
C LYS A 70 1.72 -9.06 -14.58
N ILE A 71 1.35 -8.44 -15.70
CA ILE A 71 0.11 -7.66 -15.84
C ILE A 71 -1.11 -8.58 -15.74
N SER A 72 -1.03 -9.78 -16.35
CA SER A 72 -2.14 -10.75 -16.39
C SER A 72 -2.64 -11.19 -15.01
N LEU A 73 -1.79 -11.14 -13.98
CA LEU A 73 -2.20 -11.44 -12.60
C LEU A 73 -2.98 -10.28 -11.97
N SER A 74 -2.56 -9.04 -12.23
CA SER A 74 -3.20 -7.85 -11.67
C SER A 74 -4.58 -7.63 -12.30
N ASP A 75 -4.73 -7.90 -13.60
CA ASP A 75 -6.00 -7.76 -14.35
C ASP A 75 -7.12 -8.69 -13.86
N ARG A 76 -6.78 -9.75 -13.13
CA ARG A 76 -7.75 -10.70 -12.56
C ARG A 76 -8.42 -10.20 -11.29
N PHE A 77 -7.92 -9.11 -10.71
CA PHE A 77 -8.63 -8.41 -9.65
C PHE A 77 -9.68 -7.49 -10.29
N GLY A 78 -10.97 -7.84 -10.09
CA GLY A 78 -12.09 -7.09 -10.65
C GLY A 78 -12.31 -5.69 -10.05
N MET A 79 -11.62 -5.36 -8.96
CA MET A 79 -11.67 -4.04 -8.31
C MET A 79 -10.29 -3.58 -7.90
N TRP A 80 -10.02 -2.30 -8.16
CA TRP A 80 -8.76 -1.64 -7.85
C TRP A 80 -9.05 -0.45 -6.93
N LEU A 81 -8.41 -0.43 -5.76
CA LEU A 81 -8.49 0.67 -4.82
C LEU A 81 -7.12 1.33 -4.69
N SER A 82 -7.01 2.56 -5.18
CA SER A 82 -5.78 3.34 -5.11
C SER A 82 -5.71 4.16 -3.83
N PHE A 83 -4.54 4.21 -3.20
CA PHE A 83 -4.25 5.06 -2.06
C PHE A 83 -3.39 6.25 -2.50
N TYR A 84 -3.94 7.45 -2.39
CA TYR A 84 -3.24 8.68 -2.74
C TYR A 84 -2.36 9.15 -1.58
N PRO A 85 -1.27 9.90 -1.87
CA PRO A 85 -0.49 10.58 -0.84
C PRO A 85 -1.41 11.42 0.05
N MET A 86 -1.22 11.29 1.35
CA MET A 86 -1.99 12.04 2.34
C MET A 86 -1.50 13.47 2.41
N ASP A 87 -2.39 14.43 2.14
CA ASP A 87 -2.10 15.84 2.35
C ASP A 87 -2.25 16.22 3.83
N GLN A 88 -1.93 17.48 4.15
CA GLN A 88 -2.02 17.98 5.50
C GLN A 88 -3.46 18.04 6.02
N ASN A 89 -4.41 18.41 5.16
CA ASN A 89 -5.80 18.57 5.54
C ASN A 89 -6.40 17.21 5.93
N LEU A 90 -6.22 16.19 5.10
CA LEU A 90 -6.65 14.82 5.37
C LEU A 90 -5.99 14.27 6.63
N TYR A 91 -4.70 14.54 6.85
CA TYR A 91 -4.01 14.18 8.09
C TYR A 91 -4.71 14.79 9.32
N LEU A 92 -4.99 16.09 9.28
CA LEU A 92 -5.66 16.80 10.38
C LEU A 92 -7.10 16.33 10.59
N THR A 93 -7.85 16.09 9.51
CA THR A 93 -9.21 15.53 9.59
C THR A 93 -9.22 14.16 10.28
N ILE A 94 -8.21 13.32 10.03
CA ILE A 94 -8.10 12.02 10.72
C ILE A 94 -7.79 12.22 12.21
N VAL A 95 -6.91 13.16 12.55
CA VAL A 95 -6.62 13.47 13.96
C VAL A 95 -7.88 13.98 14.66
N GLU A 96 -8.58 14.93 14.07
CA GLU A 96 -9.83 15.50 14.56
C GLU A 96 -10.89 14.41 14.75
N HIS A 97 -11.05 13.49 13.79
CA HIS A 97 -11.97 12.35 13.90
C HIS A 97 -11.67 11.47 15.11
N TYR A 98 -10.41 11.20 15.43
CA TYR A 98 -10.07 10.40 16.61
C TYR A 98 -10.26 11.17 17.92
N LEU A 99 -9.98 12.48 17.93
CA LEU A 99 -10.20 13.34 19.09
C LEU A 99 -11.69 13.55 19.37
N ALA A 100 -12.53 13.70 18.34
CA ALA A 100 -13.98 13.84 18.46
C ALA A 100 -14.68 12.59 19.02
N LYS A 101 -14.00 11.43 19.05
CA LYS A 101 -14.49 10.22 19.72
C LYS A 101 -14.31 10.22 21.24
N THR A 102 -13.66 11.26 21.77
CA THR A 102 -13.49 11.50 23.19
C THR A 102 -14.06 12.86 23.55
N ASP A 103 -14.09 13.19 24.83
CA ASP A 103 -14.50 14.52 25.31
C ASP A 103 -13.40 15.59 25.13
N MET A 104 -12.48 15.39 24.17
CA MET A 104 -11.35 16.28 23.88
C MET A 104 -11.32 16.65 22.39
N PRO A 105 -12.28 17.46 21.89
CA PRO A 105 -12.29 17.89 20.50
C PRO A 105 -11.02 18.66 20.14
N MET A 106 -10.69 18.70 18.84
CA MET A 106 -9.51 19.39 18.33
C MET A 106 -9.55 20.88 18.73
N ASN A 107 -8.48 21.36 19.37
CA ASN A 107 -8.23 22.76 19.67
C ASN A 107 -6.96 23.25 18.95
N ASP A 108 -6.68 24.56 19.02
CA ASP A 108 -5.53 25.16 18.33
C ASP A 108 -4.18 24.55 18.76
N GLU A 109 -4.06 24.17 20.03
CA GLU A 109 -2.85 23.54 20.58
C GLU A 109 -2.65 22.14 19.99
N ALA A 110 -3.69 21.30 20.03
CA ALA A 110 -3.69 19.95 19.46
C ALA A 110 -3.42 19.99 17.95
N HIS A 111 -4.00 20.96 17.24
CA HIS A 111 -3.76 21.17 15.82
C HIS A 111 -2.29 21.49 15.54
N ALA A 112 -1.71 22.45 16.27
CA ALA A 112 -0.31 22.82 16.10
C ALA A 112 0.66 21.68 16.47
N GLU A 113 0.36 20.93 17.54
CA GLU A 113 1.15 19.76 17.95
C GLU A 113 1.05 18.60 16.95
N ALA A 114 -0.12 18.36 16.34
CA ALA A 114 -0.29 17.35 15.30
C ALA A 114 0.63 17.64 14.10
N LEU A 115 0.71 18.91 13.68
CA LEU A 115 1.59 19.32 12.59
C LEU A 115 3.07 19.13 12.96
N ARG A 116 3.48 19.53 14.16
CA ARG A 116 4.85 19.27 14.64
C ARG A 116 5.19 17.78 14.66
N TRP A 117 4.26 16.96 15.12
CA TRP A 117 4.42 15.51 15.21
C TRP A 117 4.65 14.85 13.85
N CYS A 118 3.87 15.21 12.83
CA CYS A 118 4.06 14.65 11.48
C CYS A 118 5.36 15.13 10.82
N GLN A 119 5.76 16.38 11.06
CA GLN A 119 7.01 16.95 10.53
C GLN A 119 8.23 16.25 11.14
N ALA A 120 8.25 16.04 12.46
CA ALA A 120 9.34 15.37 13.15
C ALA A 120 9.57 13.93 12.68
N ARG A 121 8.52 13.25 12.18
CA ARG A 121 8.58 11.87 11.68
C ARG A 121 8.74 11.76 10.17
N GLY A 122 8.79 12.89 9.46
CA GLY A 122 9.04 12.95 8.02
C GLY A 122 7.92 12.38 7.13
N GLN A 123 6.73 12.08 7.68
CA GLN A 123 5.62 11.56 6.88
C GLN A 123 4.25 11.89 7.46
N ARG A 124 3.30 12.15 6.55
CA ARG A 124 1.86 12.22 6.84
C ARG A 124 1.24 10.89 6.47
N SER A 125 0.69 10.19 7.46
CA SER A 125 -0.01 8.92 7.25
C SER A 125 -1.10 8.74 8.29
N GLY A 126 -2.12 7.93 7.97
CA GLY A 126 -3.18 7.59 8.92
C GLY A 126 -2.63 6.93 10.20
N ARG A 127 -1.55 6.15 10.07
CA ARG A 127 -0.82 5.58 11.22
C ARG A 127 -0.25 6.68 12.11
N ALA A 128 0.42 7.67 11.52
CA ALA A 128 0.99 8.79 12.28
C ALA A 128 -0.09 9.62 12.97
N ALA A 129 -1.22 9.86 12.30
CA ALA A 129 -2.37 10.56 12.86
C ALA A 129 -2.94 9.81 14.07
N TYR A 130 -3.20 8.51 13.94
CA TYR A 130 -3.70 7.69 15.04
C TYR A 130 -2.75 7.65 16.25
N GLN A 131 -1.44 7.52 16.00
CA GLN A 131 -0.42 7.55 17.05
C GLN A 131 -0.38 8.89 17.77
N PHE A 132 -0.48 10.01 17.03
CA PHE A 132 -0.58 11.34 17.62
C PHE A 132 -1.82 11.46 18.50
N SER A 133 -3.01 11.12 17.98
CA SER A 133 -4.26 11.21 18.73
C SER A 133 -4.19 10.42 20.04
N LYS A 134 -3.67 9.19 20.01
CA LYS A 134 -3.46 8.39 21.23
C LYS A 134 -2.50 9.03 22.22
N HIS A 135 -1.38 9.55 21.72
CA HIS A 135 -0.39 10.23 22.56
C HIS A 135 -1.01 11.49 23.21
N TRP A 136 -1.67 12.32 22.42
CA TRP A 136 -2.31 13.55 22.88
C TRP A 136 -3.35 13.28 23.97
N ILE A 137 -4.29 12.36 23.70
CA ILE A 137 -5.34 11.98 24.67
C ILE A 137 -4.70 11.49 25.97
N GLY A 138 -3.72 10.57 25.89
CA GLY A 138 -3.05 10.05 27.07
C GLY A 138 -2.31 11.12 27.86
N SER A 139 -1.63 12.05 27.19
CA SER A 139 -0.92 13.16 27.83
C SER A 139 -1.87 14.15 28.51
N GLN A 140 -3.02 14.45 27.90
CA GLN A 140 -4.00 15.36 28.49
C GLN A 140 -4.70 14.73 29.71
N GLN A 141 -5.05 13.44 29.63
CA GLN A 141 -5.63 12.71 30.76
C GLN A 141 -4.66 12.62 31.94
N LEU A 142 -3.36 12.38 31.67
CA LEU A 142 -2.35 12.32 32.73
C LEU A 142 -2.15 13.67 33.43
N LYS A 143 -2.28 14.79 32.71
CA LYS A 143 -2.20 16.14 33.30
C LYS A 143 -3.42 16.50 34.16
N ALA A 144 -4.55 15.83 33.92
CA ALA A 144 -5.81 16.08 34.65
C ALA A 144 -5.95 15.24 35.93
N LEU A 145 -5.05 14.27 36.13
CA LEU A 145 -4.90 13.50 37.38
C LEU A 145 -4.05 14.27 38.39
#